data_AF-A0A8J2NQN0-F1
#
_entry.id   AF-A0A8J2NQN0-F1
#
_cell.length_a   1.000
_cell.length_b   1.000
_cell.length_c   1.000
_cell.angle_alpha   90.00
_cell.angle_beta   90.00
_cell.angle_gamma   90.00
#
_symmetry.space_group_name_H-M   'P 1'
#
loop_
_entity.id
_entity.type
_entity.pdbx_description
1 polymer ?
#
loop_
_entity_poly.entity_id
_entity_poly.type
_entity_poly.pdbx_seq_one_letter_code
_entity_poly.pdbx_strand_id
1 'polypeptide(L)'
;GNLSVSDVWEIKVKTKLPCNDTTYWCTAHKSPPYTTKRHIIGFETPGGLCYENPVILKMKKTCEQVVYGWAVGADPLYLPENIGIPLNENGSPEYFLLEVHYDNPKSLNYETGIIAYTTTETREHDAGILRVGHITSASLMIPPSTLNYVISGHCSGICTKNRLPNDGINVFNVFLHSHLAGRQMKLRQFRNGTELPWLAYDSKYDFNFQQNRLLPEYRKILKGDHLTYECTDESINRNPPQAVLEKTWNRIPPMGQRF
;
A
#
# COMPACT_ATOMS: atom_id res chain seq x y z
N GLY A 1 -23.09 -5.32 8.39
CA GLY A 1 -23.14 -6.51 9.25
C GLY A 1 -22.40 -6.20 10.54
N ASN A 2 -22.82 -6.78 11.66
CA ASN A 2 -22.09 -6.67 12.93
C ASN A 2 -20.78 -7.45 12.80
N LEU A 3 -19.63 -6.79 12.90
CA LEU A 3 -18.33 -7.47 12.87
C LEU A 3 -18.15 -8.25 14.18
N SER A 4 -17.82 -9.54 14.10
CA SER A 4 -17.49 -10.39 15.27
C SER A 4 -16.10 -10.07 15.84
N VAL A 5 -15.91 -8.82 16.29
CA VAL A 5 -14.65 -8.36 16.89
C VAL A 5 -14.48 -9.02 18.25
N SER A 6 -13.38 -9.75 18.44
CA SER A 6 -13.03 -10.34 19.75
C SER A 6 -12.03 -9.49 20.52
N ASP A 7 -11.17 -8.74 19.81
CA ASP A 7 -10.16 -7.87 20.42
C ASP A 7 -9.73 -6.75 19.46
N VAL A 8 -9.28 -5.63 20.01
CA VAL A 8 -8.81 -4.45 19.27
C VAL A 8 -7.32 -4.25 19.54
N TRP A 9 -6.52 -4.36 18.49
CA TRP A 9 -5.09 -4.09 18.59
C TRP A 9 -4.80 -2.67 18.10
N GLU A 10 -4.47 -1.78 19.04
CA GLU A 10 -4.11 -0.40 18.74
C GLU A 10 -2.60 -0.24 18.60
N ILE A 11 -2.16 0.21 17.43
CA ILE A 11 -0.80 0.66 17.16
C ILE A 11 -0.81 2.18 17.13
N LYS A 12 -0.29 2.81 18.19
CA LYS A 12 -0.18 4.28 18.29
C LYS A 12 1.28 4.71 18.22
N VAL A 13 1.56 5.68 17.36
CA VAL A 13 2.87 6.28 17.18
C VAL A 13 2.75 7.77 17.45
N LYS A 14 3.31 8.18 18.57
CA LYS A 14 3.64 9.59 18.81
C LYS A 14 4.95 9.85 18.07
N THR A 15 5.14 10.99 17.42
CA THR A 15 6.47 11.30 16.84
C THR A 15 6.69 12.80 16.80
N LYS A 16 7.85 13.23 17.30
CA LYS A 16 8.40 14.55 17.01
C LYS A 16 9.16 14.44 15.69
N LEU A 17 8.58 15.01 14.64
CA LEU A 17 9.15 14.90 13.30
C LEU A 17 10.38 15.81 13.17
N PRO A 18 11.40 15.40 12.39
CA PRO A 18 12.50 16.30 12.04
C PRO A 18 11.96 17.51 11.25
N CYS A 19 12.70 18.62 11.24
CA CYS A 19 12.30 19.88 10.59
C CYS A 19 12.23 19.83 9.04
N ASN A 20 12.19 18.63 8.46
CA ASN A 20 12.04 18.46 7.02
C ASN A 20 10.56 18.49 6.65
N ASP A 21 10.23 19.15 5.54
CA ASP A 21 8.85 19.24 5.04
C ASP A 21 8.20 17.86 4.85
N THR A 22 8.98 16.85 4.42
CA THR A 22 8.47 15.49 4.20
C THR A 22 9.36 14.45 4.85
N THR A 23 8.78 13.54 5.64
CA THR A 23 9.50 12.48 6.37
C THR A 23 8.77 11.15 6.31
N TYR A 24 9.51 10.08 6.01
CA TYR A 24 9.04 8.70 6.20
C TYR A 24 9.57 8.19 7.54
N TRP A 25 8.68 7.77 8.42
CA TRP A 25 9.02 7.34 9.78
C TRP A 25 8.59 5.91 10.02
N CYS A 26 9.51 5.08 10.52
CA CYS A 26 9.23 3.67 10.78
C CYS A 26 9.27 3.36 12.27
N THR A 27 8.32 2.57 12.74
CA THR A 27 8.29 2.01 14.10
C THR A 27 7.95 0.52 14.04
N ALA A 28 8.56 -0.26 14.93
CA ALA A 28 8.33 -1.71 15.00
C ALA A 28 7.39 -2.03 16.16
N HIS A 29 6.38 -2.85 15.92
CA HIS A 29 5.34 -3.22 16.87
C HIS A 29 5.20 -4.74 16.89
N LYS A 30 5.22 -5.32 18.08
CA LYS A 30 4.99 -6.74 18.26
C LYS A 30 3.48 -6.98 18.39
N SER A 31 2.93 -7.97 17.70
CA SER A 31 1.53 -8.35 17.87
C SER A 31 1.26 -8.80 19.31
N PRO A 32 0.02 -8.70 19.79
CA PRO A 32 -0.34 -9.24 21.10
C PRO A 32 -0.01 -10.74 21.17
N PRO A 33 0.35 -11.28 22.35
CA PRO A 33 0.81 -12.65 22.51
C PRO A 33 -0.34 -13.66 22.50
N TYR A 34 -1.11 -13.69 21.42
CA TYR A 34 -2.15 -14.68 21.22
C TYR A 34 -1.54 -16.07 21.08
N THR A 35 -2.11 -17.02 21.83
CA THR A 35 -1.69 -18.43 21.87
C THR A 35 -2.25 -19.26 20.71
N THR A 36 -3.18 -18.70 19.93
CA THR A 36 -3.81 -19.33 18.77
C THR A 36 -3.84 -18.35 17.59
N LYS A 37 -3.93 -18.88 16.36
CA LYS A 37 -4.14 -18.08 15.14
C LYS A 37 -5.37 -17.20 15.29
N ARG A 38 -5.25 -15.96 14.83
CA ARG A 38 -6.35 -14.99 14.73
C ARG A 38 -6.45 -14.43 13.33
N HIS A 39 -7.56 -13.76 13.06
CA HIS A 39 -7.72 -12.95 11.86
C HIS A 39 -7.90 -11.48 12.19
N ILE A 40 -7.20 -10.63 11.45
CA ILE A 40 -7.56 -9.21 11.35
C ILE A 40 -8.69 -9.11 10.33
N ILE A 41 -9.77 -8.43 10.71
CA ILE A 41 -11.02 -8.30 9.93
C ILE A 41 -11.33 -6.85 9.54
N GLY A 42 -10.51 -5.91 10.00
CA GLY A 42 -10.58 -4.53 9.54
C GLY A 42 -9.48 -3.65 10.12
N PHE A 43 -9.33 -2.47 9.53
CA PHE A 43 -8.39 -1.43 9.96
C PHE A 43 -9.05 -0.06 9.96
N GLU A 44 -8.68 0.75 10.95
CA GLU A 44 -8.94 2.18 11.01
C GLU A 44 -7.62 2.93 11.21
N THR A 45 -7.51 4.14 10.67
CA THR A 45 -6.30 4.98 10.77
C THR A 45 -6.65 6.28 11.48
N PRO A 46 -6.54 6.35 12.83
CA PRO A 46 -6.80 7.57 13.57
C PRO A 46 -5.68 8.62 13.36
N GLY A 47 -6.07 9.90 13.30
CA GLY A 47 -5.15 11.03 13.28
C GLY A 47 -5.52 12.09 14.34
N GLY A 48 -4.51 12.61 15.07
CA GLY A 48 -4.70 13.65 16.07
C GLY A 48 -3.42 14.43 16.43
N LEU A 49 -3.58 15.56 17.12
CA LEU A 49 -2.47 16.36 17.68
C LEU A 49 -2.08 15.82 19.05
N CYS A 50 -0.78 15.59 19.32
CA CYS A 50 -0.33 15.04 20.61
C CYS A 50 1.08 15.51 21.05
N TYR A 51 1.36 15.28 22.33
CA TYR A 51 2.60 15.57 23.06
C TYR A 51 3.28 14.28 23.59
N GLU A 52 4.53 14.41 24.02
CA GLU A 52 5.75 13.67 23.62
C GLU A 52 5.91 12.12 23.76
N ASN A 53 6.90 11.67 22.96
CA ASN A 53 7.83 10.51 23.01
C ASN A 53 7.44 9.20 22.31
N PRO A 54 8.30 8.67 21.40
CA PRO A 54 8.80 7.31 21.57
C PRO A 54 10.16 6.97 20.88
N VAL A 55 10.63 5.79 21.24
CA VAL A 55 11.83 5.06 20.79
C VAL A 55 11.81 4.76 19.27
N ILE A 56 12.98 4.90 18.65
CA ILE A 56 13.23 4.77 17.20
C ILE A 56 13.97 3.45 16.93
N LEU A 57 13.49 2.65 15.99
CA LEU A 57 14.23 1.48 15.47
C LEU A 57 14.43 1.61 13.95
N LYS A 58 15.69 1.55 13.51
CA LYS A 58 16.06 1.45 12.08
C LYS A 58 15.87 0.00 11.59
N MET A 59 14.64 -0.48 11.44
CA MET A 59 14.31 -1.82 10.92
C MET A 59 13.78 -1.81 9.47
N LYS A 60 14.46 -1.11 8.55
CA LYS A 60 13.96 -0.99 7.15
C LYS A 60 14.18 -2.22 6.26
N LYS A 61 14.98 -3.22 6.63
CA LYS A 61 15.44 -4.29 5.70
C LYS A 61 14.87 -5.69 5.94
N THR A 62 14.00 -5.89 6.92
CA THR A 62 13.51 -7.24 7.29
C THR A 62 12.00 -7.44 7.12
N CYS A 63 11.23 -6.36 6.92
CA CYS A 63 9.78 -6.40 6.77
C CYS A 63 9.40 -6.02 5.33
N GLU A 64 9.30 -7.01 4.43
CA GLU A 64 9.03 -6.77 3.00
C GLU A 64 7.56 -6.97 2.61
N GLN A 65 6.80 -7.69 3.44
CA GLN A 65 5.39 -7.99 3.21
C GLN A 65 4.52 -6.82 3.70
N VAL A 66 3.71 -6.28 2.80
CA VAL A 66 2.68 -5.29 3.14
C VAL A 66 1.44 -6.04 3.56
N VAL A 67 0.86 -5.63 4.70
CA VAL A 67 -0.34 -6.24 5.27
C VAL A 67 -1.55 -5.31 5.17
N TYR A 68 -1.31 -4.00 5.21
CA TYR A 68 -2.31 -2.96 5.07
C TYR A 68 -1.68 -1.68 4.52
N GLY A 69 -2.45 -0.92 3.75
CA GLY A 69 -2.08 0.38 3.22
C GLY A 69 -3.25 1.36 3.34
N TRP A 70 -2.93 2.58 3.76
CA TRP A 70 -3.84 3.70 3.86
C TRP A 70 -3.21 4.93 3.20
N ALA A 71 -4.04 5.75 2.56
CA ALA A 71 -3.62 7.03 2.01
C ALA A 71 -4.71 8.07 2.22
N VAL A 72 -4.37 9.33 1.94
CA VAL A 72 -5.29 10.46 2.05
C VAL A 72 -6.60 10.20 1.30
N GLY A 73 -7.70 10.51 1.97
CA GLY A 73 -9.05 10.31 1.45
C GLY A 73 -9.61 8.89 1.59
N ALA A 74 -8.88 7.94 2.17
CA ALA A 74 -9.38 6.59 2.42
C ALA A 74 -10.22 6.50 3.70
N ASP A 75 -11.37 5.84 3.57
CA ASP A 75 -12.16 5.35 4.69
C ASP A 75 -11.52 4.12 5.35
N PRO A 76 -11.96 3.73 6.57
CA PRO A 76 -11.60 2.46 7.19
C PRO A 76 -11.87 1.26 6.27
N LEU A 77 -11.00 0.26 6.32
CA LEU A 77 -11.19 -0.98 5.57
C LEU A 77 -11.80 -2.05 6.48
N TYR A 78 -12.96 -2.57 6.10
CA TYR A 78 -13.53 -3.79 6.68
C TYR A 78 -13.53 -4.91 5.64
N LEU A 79 -13.01 -6.07 6.03
CA LEU A 79 -12.92 -7.22 5.13
C LEU A 79 -14.28 -7.94 5.02
N PRO A 80 -14.56 -8.59 3.87
CA PRO A 80 -15.74 -9.44 3.71
C PRO A 80 -15.83 -10.52 4.80
N GLU A 81 -17.05 -10.97 5.10
CA GLU A 81 -17.29 -11.90 6.22
C GLU A 81 -16.52 -13.21 6.12
N ASN A 82 -16.20 -13.69 4.92
CA ASN A 82 -15.44 -14.93 4.71
C ASN A 82 -13.91 -14.73 4.58
N ILE A 83 -13.39 -13.52 4.80
CA ILE A 83 -11.98 -13.17 4.58
C ILE A 83 -11.37 -12.58 5.85
N GLY A 84 -10.15 -13.00 6.19
CA GLY A 84 -9.37 -12.43 7.27
C GLY A 84 -7.87 -12.46 6.97
N ILE A 85 -7.12 -11.50 7.50
CA ILE A 85 -5.65 -11.51 7.40
C ILE A 85 -5.10 -12.36 8.55
N PRO A 86 -4.28 -13.38 8.28
CA PRO A 86 -3.69 -14.22 9.32
C PRO A 86 -2.80 -13.42 10.27
N LEU A 87 -2.92 -13.72 11.56
CA LEU A 87 -2.11 -13.17 12.64
C LEU A 87 -1.72 -14.28 13.62
N ASN A 88 -0.44 -14.34 13.99
CA ASN A 88 0.13 -15.32 14.93
C ASN A 88 -0.15 -16.77 14.50
N GLU A 89 0.08 -17.10 13.23
CA GLU A 89 -0.30 -18.42 12.68
C GLU A 89 0.31 -19.60 13.44
N ASN A 90 1.54 -19.43 13.94
CA ASN A 90 2.26 -20.44 14.70
C ASN A 90 2.12 -20.28 16.23
N GLY A 91 1.10 -19.55 16.70
CA GLY A 91 0.91 -19.25 18.13
C GLY A 91 2.04 -18.41 18.74
N SER A 92 2.81 -17.74 17.89
CA SER A 92 3.93 -16.88 18.28
C SER A 92 3.66 -15.44 17.83
N PRO A 93 4.01 -14.44 18.63
CA PRO A 93 3.86 -13.05 18.21
C PRO A 93 4.76 -12.73 17.01
N GLU A 94 4.23 -11.94 16.10
CA GLU A 94 4.89 -11.45 14.89
C GLU A 94 5.31 -9.98 15.08
N TYR A 95 6.27 -9.52 14.28
CA TYR A 95 6.69 -8.11 14.27
C TYR A 95 6.18 -7.41 13.02
N PHE A 96 5.56 -6.26 13.24
CA PHE A 96 4.99 -5.41 12.21
C PHE A 96 5.77 -4.09 12.15
N LEU A 97 6.08 -3.64 10.95
CA LEU A 97 6.68 -2.34 10.71
C LEU A 97 5.59 -1.37 10.26
N LEU A 98 5.34 -0.32 11.04
CA LEU A 98 4.51 0.80 10.63
C LEU A 98 5.40 1.89 10.03
N GLU A 99 5.27 2.11 8.72
CA GLU A 99 5.87 3.24 8.01
C GLU A 99 4.81 4.31 7.75
N VAL A 100 5.03 5.52 8.25
CA VAL A 100 4.13 6.67 8.09
C VAL A 100 4.84 7.73 7.24
N HIS A 101 4.15 8.20 6.21
CA HIS A 101 4.58 9.32 5.37
C HIS A 101 3.96 10.62 5.89
N TYR A 102 4.78 11.49 6.47
CA TYR A 102 4.37 12.80 6.95
C TYR A 102 4.74 13.89 5.95
N ASP A 103 3.76 14.72 5.60
CA ASP A 103 3.96 16.03 4.97
C ASP A 103 3.66 17.11 6.04
N ASN A 104 4.72 17.67 6.63
CA ASN A 104 4.68 18.50 7.83
C ASN A 104 5.49 19.81 7.69
N PRO A 105 5.14 20.69 6.74
CA PRO A 105 5.86 21.96 6.52
C PRO A 105 5.81 22.92 7.73
N LYS A 106 4.86 22.70 8.66
CA LYS A 106 4.69 23.51 9.88
C LYS A 106 5.42 22.94 11.10
N SER A 107 6.15 21.83 10.94
CA SER A 107 6.90 21.18 12.03
C SER A 107 6.05 20.91 13.28
N LEU A 108 4.80 20.48 13.08
CA LEU A 108 3.88 20.14 14.17
C LEU A 108 4.15 18.71 14.70
N ASN A 109 3.71 18.45 15.93
CA ASN A 109 3.72 17.11 16.51
C ASN A 109 2.37 16.43 16.22
N TYR A 110 2.43 15.17 15.79
CA TYR A 110 1.25 14.35 15.52
C TYR A 110 1.31 13.04 16.30
N GLU A 111 0.13 12.54 16.67
CA GLU A 111 -0.08 11.13 16.95
C GLU A 111 -0.83 10.51 15.77
N THR A 112 -0.25 9.44 15.25
CA THR A 112 -0.79 8.67 14.13
C THR A 112 -0.76 7.22 14.50
N GLY A 113 -1.68 6.43 13.97
CA GLY A 113 -1.69 5.01 14.29
C GLY A 113 -2.51 4.19 13.32
N ILE A 114 -2.56 2.91 13.61
CA ILE A 114 -3.47 1.95 12.99
C ILE A 114 -4.19 1.23 14.12
N ILE A 115 -5.50 1.14 14.02
CA ILE A 115 -6.34 0.27 14.84
C ILE A 115 -6.65 -0.95 13.99
N ALA A 116 -6.29 -2.13 14.46
CA ALA A 116 -6.61 -3.40 13.82
C ALA A 116 -7.68 -4.14 14.62
N TYR A 117 -8.80 -4.45 13.98
CA TYR A 117 -9.87 -5.25 14.60
C TYR A 117 -9.58 -6.73 14.38
N THR A 118 -9.50 -7.50 15.45
CA THR A 118 -9.17 -8.93 15.39
C THR A 118 -10.32 -9.80 15.87
N THR A 119 -10.34 -11.04 15.39
CA THR A 119 -11.30 -12.07 15.81
C THR A 119 -10.60 -13.40 16.10
N THR A 120 -11.17 -14.18 17.01
CA THR A 120 -10.79 -15.57 17.27
C THR A 120 -11.53 -16.55 16.35
N GLU A 121 -12.63 -16.12 15.73
CA GLU A 121 -13.38 -16.88 14.74
C GLU A 121 -12.70 -16.73 13.38
N THR A 122 -11.73 -17.61 13.09
CA THR A 122 -11.00 -17.57 11.81
C THR A 122 -11.96 -17.75 10.66
N ARG A 123 -11.88 -16.86 9.68
CA ARG A 123 -12.65 -16.86 8.45
C ARG A 123 -12.17 -17.94 7.48
N GLU A 124 -12.99 -18.23 6.48
CA GLU A 124 -12.75 -19.31 5.52
C GLU A 124 -11.46 -19.11 4.69
N HIS A 125 -11.10 -17.86 4.40
CA HIS A 125 -9.97 -17.55 3.54
C HIS A 125 -8.98 -16.59 4.18
N ASP A 126 -7.70 -16.96 4.11
CA ASP A 126 -6.59 -16.07 4.45
C ASP A 126 -6.37 -15.04 3.31
N ALA A 127 -6.29 -13.76 3.69
CA ALA A 127 -6.00 -12.68 2.77
C ALA A 127 -4.49 -12.40 2.68
N GLY A 128 -4.06 -11.95 1.51
CA GLY A 128 -2.71 -11.44 1.26
C GLY A 128 -2.73 -10.32 0.23
N ILE A 129 -1.60 -9.60 0.11
CA ILE A 129 -1.45 -8.50 -0.83
C ILE A 129 -0.52 -8.91 -1.98
N LEU A 130 -1.05 -8.82 -3.20
CA LEU A 130 -0.27 -8.90 -4.44
C LEU A 130 0.00 -7.48 -4.95
N ARG A 131 1.28 -7.07 -5.01
CA ARG A 131 1.69 -5.81 -5.63
C ARG A 131 1.98 -6.02 -7.11
N VAL A 132 1.34 -5.22 -7.96
CA VAL A 132 1.59 -5.19 -9.41
C VAL A 132 1.88 -3.75 -9.81
N GLY A 133 3.02 -3.52 -10.44
CA GLY A 133 3.47 -2.18 -10.80
C GLY A 133 4.82 -2.22 -11.52
N HIS A 134 5.40 -1.05 -11.74
CA HIS A 134 6.78 -0.92 -12.16
C HIS A 134 7.67 -0.77 -10.93
N ILE A 135 8.96 -1.07 -11.07
CA ILE A 135 9.95 -0.67 -10.06
C ILE A 135 10.09 0.84 -10.06
N THR A 136 10.33 1.43 -8.90
CA THR A 136 10.76 2.83 -8.78
C THR A 136 12.25 2.91 -9.10
N SER A 137 12.61 3.69 -10.10
CA SER A 137 13.99 3.85 -10.56
C SER A 137 14.22 5.24 -11.11
N ALA A 138 15.42 5.79 -10.88
CA ALA A 138 15.87 7.02 -11.51
C ALA A 138 15.94 6.91 -13.05
N SER A 139 16.01 5.69 -13.59
CA SER A 139 15.98 5.44 -15.03
C SER A 139 14.58 5.47 -15.65
N LEU A 140 13.53 5.43 -14.83
CA LEU A 140 12.15 5.55 -15.28
C LEU A 140 11.72 7.01 -15.13
N MET A 141 11.64 7.72 -16.25
CA MET A 141 11.38 9.16 -16.27
C MET A 141 10.06 9.49 -16.96
N ILE A 142 9.35 10.46 -16.38
CA ILE A 142 8.24 11.16 -17.00
C ILE A 142 8.82 12.43 -17.64
N PRO A 143 8.75 12.58 -18.99
CA PRO A 143 9.23 13.78 -19.66
C PRO A 143 8.52 15.04 -19.17
N PRO A 144 9.16 16.22 -19.22
CA PRO A 144 8.51 17.47 -18.82
C PRO A 144 7.41 17.85 -19.81
N SER A 145 6.46 18.67 -19.36
CA SER A 145 5.41 19.27 -20.21
C SER A 145 4.62 18.29 -21.07
N THR A 146 4.39 17.07 -20.55
CA THR A 146 3.73 15.99 -21.30
C THR A 146 2.36 15.69 -20.71
N LEU A 147 1.41 15.45 -21.61
CA LEU A 147 0.08 14.95 -21.31
C LEU A 147 0.00 13.46 -21.61
N ASN A 148 -0.79 12.73 -20.83
CA ASN A 148 -1.12 11.32 -21.08
C ASN A 148 0.11 10.42 -21.25
N TYR A 149 1.18 10.65 -20.48
CA TYR A 149 2.36 9.80 -20.54
C TYR A 149 2.09 8.50 -19.79
N VAL A 150 2.16 7.35 -20.48
CA VAL A 150 1.80 6.07 -19.89
C VAL A 150 3.05 5.33 -19.42
N ILE A 151 3.09 5.00 -18.14
CA ILE A 151 4.06 4.08 -17.55
C ILE A 151 3.39 2.75 -17.26
N SER A 152 4.03 1.67 -17.72
CA SER A 152 3.50 0.31 -17.55
C SER A 152 4.42 -0.55 -16.69
N GLY A 153 3.82 -1.32 -15.78
CA GLY A 153 4.46 -2.37 -15.01
C GLY A 153 3.83 -3.72 -15.32
N HIS A 154 4.63 -4.79 -15.31
CA HIS A 154 4.18 -6.11 -15.74
C HIS A 154 4.56 -7.21 -14.76
N CYS A 155 3.62 -8.12 -14.50
CA CYS A 155 3.91 -9.47 -14.00
C CYS A 155 3.52 -10.44 -15.11
N SER A 156 4.52 -10.97 -15.81
CA SER A 156 4.31 -11.89 -16.93
C SER A 156 3.66 -13.21 -16.49
N GLY A 157 3.19 -14.00 -17.47
CA GLY A 157 2.70 -15.36 -17.19
C GLY A 157 3.72 -16.24 -16.46
N ILE A 158 5.02 -16.01 -16.66
CA ILE A 158 6.09 -16.70 -15.91
C ILE A 158 6.09 -16.24 -14.44
N CYS A 159 5.93 -14.93 -14.20
CA CYS A 159 5.84 -14.36 -12.85
C CYS A 159 4.66 -14.96 -12.06
N THR A 160 3.46 -15.00 -12.63
CA THR A 160 2.29 -15.61 -11.95
C THR A 160 2.42 -17.12 -11.82
N LYS A 161 2.95 -17.82 -12.83
CA LYS A 161 3.18 -19.27 -12.78
C LYS A 161 4.13 -19.68 -11.65
N ASN A 162 5.13 -18.85 -11.34
CA ASN A 162 6.11 -19.16 -10.31
C ASN A 162 5.68 -18.71 -8.90
N ARG A 163 4.77 -17.75 -8.79
CA ARG A 163 4.41 -17.12 -7.50
C ARG A 163 3.02 -17.49 -6.97
N LEU A 164 2.10 -17.94 -7.83
CA LEU A 164 0.74 -18.25 -7.40
C LEU A 164 0.54 -19.75 -7.06
N PRO A 165 -0.37 -20.06 -6.12
CA PRO A 165 -0.80 -21.43 -5.83
C PRO A 165 -1.50 -22.05 -7.04
N ASN A 166 -1.60 -23.39 -7.06
CA ASN A 166 -2.13 -24.14 -8.22
C ASN A 166 -3.56 -23.71 -8.60
N ASP A 167 -4.40 -23.47 -7.60
CA ASP A 167 -5.80 -23.04 -7.83
C ASP A 167 -5.94 -21.54 -8.10
N GLY A 168 -4.84 -20.79 -8.13
CA GLY A 168 -4.82 -19.34 -8.29
C GLY A 168 -5.29 -18.59 -7.05
N ILE A 169 -5.60 -17.30 -7.23
CA ILE A 169 -6.08 -16.42 -6.17
C ILE A 169 -7.37 -15.71 -6.60
N ASN A 170 -8.19 -15.34 -5.62
CA ASN A 170 -9.36 -14.50 -5.83
C ASN A 170 -9.07 -13.09 -5.35
N VAL A 171 -9.13 -12.11 -6.26
CA VAL A 171 -9.01 -10.69 -5.94
C VAL A 171 -10.37 -10.19 -5.48
N PHE A 172 -10.44 -9.65 -4.27
CA PHE A 172 -11.66 -9.09 -3.68
C PHE A 172 -11.54 -7.58 -3.41
N ASN A 173 -10.32 -7.03 -3.41
CA ASN A 173 -10.03 -5.63 -3.12
C ASN A 173 -8.87 -5.15 -3.99
N VAL A 174 -8.91 -3.89 -4.43
CA VAL A 174 -7.80 -3.24 -5.12
C VAL A 174 -7.51 -1.88 -4.49
N PHE A 175 -6.23 -1.58 -4.29
CA PHE A 175 -5.74 -0.27 -3.86
C PHE A 175 -4.84 0.28 -4.97
N LEU A 176 -5.26 1.36 -5.63
CA LEU A 176 -4.50 2.02 -6.69
C LEU A 176 -3.67 3.15 -6.09
N HIS A 177 -2.41 3.26 -6.50
CA HIS A 177 -1.47 4.23 -5.95
C HIS A 177 -0.55 4.80 -7.03
N SER A 178 -0.49 6.13 -7.09
CA SER A 178 0.50 6.91 -7.83
C SER A 178 0.75 8.23 -7.10
N HIS A 179 1.88 8.88 -7.38
CA HIS A 179 2.21 10.22 -6.86
C HIS A 179 1.45 11.33 -7.63
N LEU A 180 1.81 12.59 -7.37
CA LEU A 180 1.11 13.80 -7.84
C LEU A 180 0.96 13.93 -9.38
N ALA A 181 1.71 13.15 -10.18
CA ALA A 181 1.60 13.18 -11.64
C ALA A 181 0.46 12.29 -12.16
N GLY A 182 0.06 11.26 -11.41
CA GLY A 182 -0.93 10.29 -11.86
C GLY A 182 -2.31 10.91 -12.06
N ARG A 183 -3.01 10.48 -13.12
CA ARG A 183 -4.37 10.94 -13.49
C ARG A 183 -5.32 9.81 -13.82
N GLN A 184 -4.81 8.71 -14.34
CA GLN A 184 -5.59 7.54 -14.68
C GLN A 184 -4.78 6.29 -14.39
N MET A 185 -5.45 5.25 -13.92
CA MET A 185 -4.82 3.95 -13.68
C MET A 185 -5.73 2.81 -14.10
N LYS A 186 -5.14 1.74 -14.64
CA LYS A 186 -5.85 0.48 -14.88
C LYS A 186 -4.97 -0.71 -14.56
N LEU A 187 -5.60 -1.76 -14.02
CA LEU A 187 -5.00 -3.06 -13.80
C LEU A 187 -5.67 -4.07 -14.76
N ARG A 188 -4.91 -4.48 -15.76
CA ARG A 188 -5.32 -5.36 -16.85
C ARG A 188 -4.88 -6.79 -16.54
N GLN A 189 -5.68 -7.76 -16.97
CA GLN A 189 -5.40 -9.19 -16.86
C GLN A 189 -5.51 -9.83 -18.24
N PHE A 190 -4.57 -10.70 -18.57
CA PHE A 190 -4.56 -11.45 -19.81
C PHE A 190 -4.41 -12.93 -19.52
N ARG A 191 -5.18 -13.77 -20.22
CA ARG A 191 -5.10 -15.23 -20.16
C ARG A 191 -4.98 -15.78 -21.57
N ASN A 192 -3.91 -16.53 -21.83
CA ASN A 192 -3.64 -17.11 -23.15
C ASN A 192 -3.70 -16.09 -24.30
N GLY A 193 -3.15 -14.89 -24.09
CA GLY A 193 -3.14 -13.81 -25.08
C GLY A 193 -4.45 -13.02 -25.20
N THR A 194 -5.52 -13.42 -24.52
CA THR A 194 -6.80 -12.70 -24.51
C THR A 194 -6.90 -11.80 -23.28
N GLU A 195 -7.29 -10.53 -23.48
CA GLU A 195 -7.57 -9.62 -22.37
C GLU A 195 -8.91 -9.95 -21.70
N LEU A 196 -8.88 -10.11 -20.38
CA LEU A 196 -10.06 -10.30 -19.54
C LEU A 196 -10.56 -8.94 -19.00
N PRO A 197 -11.78 -8.86 -18.43
CA PRO A 197 -12.25 -7.64 -17.78
C PRO A 197 -11.21 -7.08 -16.80
N TRP A 198 -11.03 -5.76 -16.81
CA TRP A 198 -10.05 -5.09 -15.97
C TRP A 198 -10.33 -5.36 -14.48
N LEU A 199 -9.28 -5.68 -13.74
CA LEU A 199 -9.35 -5.89 -12.30
C LEU A 199 -9.65 -4.58 -11.56
N ALA A 200 -9.14 -3.46 -12.08
CA ALA A 200 -9.47 -2.13 -11.61
C ALA A 200 -9.27 -1.10 -12.73
N TYR A 201 -10.08 -0.06 -12.70
CA TYR A 201 -9.94 1.11 -13.56
C TYR A 201 -10.36 2.37 -12.82
N ASP A 202 -9.51 3.38 -12.89
CA ASP A 202 -9.83 4.74 -12.46
C ASP A 202 -9.45 5.71 -13.57
N SER A 203 -10.46 6.30 -14.22
CA SER A 203 -10.27 7.30 -15.26
C SER A 203 -9.96 8.70 -14.72
N LYS A 204 -10.15 8.93 -13.43
CA LYS A 204 -10.05 10.25 -12.78
C LYS A 204 -9.37 10.10 -11.43
N TYR A 205 -8.23 9.41 -11.43
CA TYR A 205 -7.46 9.22 -10.22
C TYR A 205 -6.99 10.56 -9.67
N ASP A 206 -7.20 10.76 -8.37
CA ASP A 206 -6.70 11.88 -7.61
C ASP A 206 -5.80 11.35 -6.49
N PHE A 207 -4.58 11.90 -6.40
CA PHE A 207 -3.65 11.58 -5.30
C PHE A 207 -4.27 11.81 -3.92
N ASN A 208 -5.20 12.76 -3.79
CA ASN A 208 -5.86 13.09 -2.55
C ASN A 208 -7.04 12.15 -2.21
N PHE A 209 -7.31 11.16 -3.07
CA PHE A 209 -8.39 10.19 -2.90
C PHE A 209 -7.95 8.79 -3.32
N GLN A 210 -7.19 8.11 -2.46
CA GLN A 210 -6.71 6.74 -2.71
C GLN A 210 -7.25 5.81 -1.63
N GLN A 211 -8.31 5.08 -1.96
CA GLN A 211 -9.00 4.19 -1.04
C GLN A 211 -8.89 2.73 -1.46
N ASN A 212 -9.06 1.84 -0.49
CA ASN A 212 -9.30 0.42 -0.76
C ASN A 212 -10.67 0.27 -1.44
N ARG A 213 -10.71 -0.41 -2.59
CA ARG A 213 -11.95 -0.63 -3.35
C ARG A 213 -12.28 -2.10 -3.35
N LEU A 214 -13.28 -2.48 -2.56
CA LEU A 214 -13.87 -3.80 -2.64
C LEU A 214 -14.48 -4.00 -4.03
N LEU A 215 -14.15 -5.12 -4.65
CA LEU A 215 -14.70 -5.48 -5.95
C LEU A 215 -16.13 -6.01 -5.77
N PRO A 216 -17.09 -5.60 -6.63
CA PRO A 216 -18.45 -6.14 -6.58
C PRO A 216 -18.50 -7.66 -6.73
N GLU A 217 -17.54 -8.21 -7.47
CA GLU A 217 -17.38 -9.64 -7.70
C GLU A 217 -15.89 -10.01 -7.59
N TYR A 218 -15.61 -11.17 -7.00
CA TYR A 218 -14.25 -11.66 -6.92
C TYR A 218 -13.73 -12.00 -8.32
N ARG A 219 -12.48 -11.61 -8.60
CA ARG A 219 -11.83 -11.84 -9.89
C ARG A 219 -10.68 -12.82 -9.75
N LYS A 220 -10.69 -13.89 -10.53
CA LYS A 220 -9.74 -14.99 -10.39
C LYS A 220 -8.50 -14.80 -11.26
N ILE A 221 -7.32 -14.78 -10.62
CA ILE A 221 -6.02 -14.80 -11.28
C ILE A 221 -5.44 -16.21 -11.17
N LEU A 222 -5.11 -16.80 -12.32
CA LEU A 222 -4.54 -18.13 -12.42
C LEU A 222 -3.04 -18.07 -12.72
N LYS A 223 -2.36 -19.19 -12.48
CA LYS A 223 -0.97 -19.40 -12.93
C LYS A 223 -0.91 -19.27 -14.45
N GLY A 224 0.05 -18.49 -14.94
CA GLY A 224 0.23 -18.25 -16.37
C GLY A 224 -0.51 -17.01 -16.89
N ASP A 225 -1.40 -16.40 -16.09
CA ASP A 225 -1.99 -15.11 -16.44
C ASP A 225 -0.93 -14.01 -16.45
N HIS A 226 -1.04 -13.05 -17.36
CA HIS A 226 -0.20 -11.86 -17.39
C HIS A 226 -0.99 -10.69 -16.80
N LEU A 227 -0.37 -9.93 -15.90
CA LEU A 227 -0.94 -8.72 -15.32
C LEU A 227 -0.16 -7.50 -15.82
N THR A 228 -0.89 -6.47 -16.23
CA THR A 228 -0.30 -5.18 -16.62
C THR A 228 -0.97 -4.06 -15.85
N TYR A 229 -0.16 -3.34 -15.09
CA TYR A 229 -0.55 -2.07 -14.47
C TYR A 229 -0.14 -0.93 -15.39
N GLU A 230 -1.05 0.00 -15.68
CA GLU A 230 -0.76 1.22 -16.42
C GLU A 230 -1.15 2.44 -15.59
N CYS A 231 -0.21 3.37 -15.44
CA CYS A 231 -0.43 4.70 -14.88
C CYS A 231 -0.27 5.72 -16.00
N THR A 232 -1.26 6.60 -16.14
CA THR A 232 -1.21 7.75 -17.05
C THR A 232 -0.88 8.98 -16.23
N ASP A 233 0.28 9.56 -16.52
CA ASP A 233 0.85 10.69 -15.81
C ASP A 233 0.78 11.97 -16.65
N GLU A 234 0.60 13.09 -15.95
CA GLU A 234 0.66 14.44 -16.51
C GLU A 234 1.74 15.27 -15.80
N SER A 235 2.60 15.89 -16.60
CA SER A 235 3.73 16.71 -16.17
C SER A 235 3.67 18.14 -16.73
N ILE A 236 2.47 18.64 -17.07
CA ILE A 236 2.26 20.04 -17.44
C ILE A 236 2.84 20.93 -16.34
N ASN A 237 3.64 21.94 -16.73
CA ASN A 237 4.32 22.87 -15.83
C ASN A 237 5.33 22.23 -14.85
N ARG A 238 5.80 21.00 -15.13
CA ARG A 238 6.87 20.36 -14.36
C ARG A 238 8.16 20.32 -15.16
N ASN A 239 9.19 20.92 -14.59
CA ASN A 239 10.55 20.96 -15.13
C ASN A 239 11.53 20.94 -13.94
N PRO A 240 12.57 20.09 -13.91
CA PRO A 240 13.02 19.08 -14.89
C PRO A 240 12.09 17.86 -15.04
N PRO A 241 12.39 16.91 -15.97
CA PRO A 241 11.75 15.60 -16.01
C PRO A 241 11.68 14.94 -14.62
N GLN A 242 10.61 14.19 -14.37
CA GLN A 242 10.38 13.57 -13.07
C GLN A 242 10.79 12.10 -13.10
N ALA A 243 11.75 11.74 -12.26
CA ALA A 243 12.06 10.33 -12.01
C ALA A 243 10.95 9.68 -11.16
N VAL A 244 10.65 8.43 -11.45
CA VAL A 244 9.66 7.65 -10.70
C VAL A 244 10.34 6.97 -9.52
N LEU A 245 10.24 7.60 -8.35
CA LEU A 245 10.94 7.21 -7.12
C LEU A 245 9.94 6.90 -5.99
N GLU A 246 10.37 6.10 -5.01
CA GLU A 246 9.57 5.80 -3.80
C GLU A 246 9.25 7.05 -2.98
N LYS A 247 10.14 8.05 -3.02
CA LYS A 247 9.97 9.31 -2.31
C LYS A 247 9.62 10.42 -3.28
N THR A 248 8.71 11.29 -2.85
CA THR A 248 8.32 12.55 -3.52
C THR A 248 9.45 13.59 -3.49
N TRP A 249 10.67 13.25 -3.89
CA TRP A 249 11.75 14.23 -4.01
C TRP A 249 11.76 14.87 -5.39
N ASN A 250 11.08 16.02 -5.47
CA ASN A 250 11.16 17.00 -6.55
C ASN A 250 12.32 18.01 -6.37
N ARG A 251 13.43 17.61 -5.74
CA ARG A 251 14.70 18.36 -5.78
C ARG A 251 15.87 17.39 -5.78
N ILE A 252 16.34 16.98 -6.96
CA ILE A 252 17.75 16.63 -7.11
C ILE A 252 18.51 17.91 -6.72
N PRO A 253 19.29 17.95 -5.62
CA PRO A 253 20.17 19.10 -5.41
C PRO A 253 21.06 19.22 -6.65
N PRO A 254 21.26 20.42 -7.21
CA PRO A 254 22.09 20.57 -8.40
C PRO A 254 23.43 19.86 -8.15
N MET A 255 23.84 19.00 -9.09
CA MET A 255 25.17 18.38 -9.08
C MET A 255 26.19 19.52 -9.02
N GLY A 256 26.75 19.77 -7.85
CA GLY A 256 27.60 20.96 -7.68
C GLY A 256 28.09 21.28 -6.27
N GLN A 257 27.61 20.64 -5.21
CA GLN A 257 28.23 20.79 -3.89
C GLN A 257 28.98 19.50 -3.53
N ARG A 258 30.31 19.61 -3.68
CA ARG A 258 31.32 18.64 -3.23
C ARG A 258 31.16 18.40 -1.73
N PHE A 259 31.42 17.15 -1.33
CA PHE A 259 31.70 16.77 0.06
C PHE A 259 32.83 17.61 0.67
#